data_AF-A0A2N8N508-F1
#
_entry.id   AF-A0A2N8N508-F1
#
_cell.length_a   1.000
_cell.length_b   1.000
_cell.length_c   1.000
_cell.angle_alpha   90.00
_cell.angle_beta   90.00
_cell.angle_gamma   90.00
#
_symmetry.space_group_name_H-M   'P 1'
#
loop_
_entity.id
_entity.type
_entity.pdbx_description
1 polymer ?
#
loop_
_entity_poly.entity_id
_entity_poly.type
_entity_poly.pdbx_seq_one_letter_code
_entity_poly.pdbx_strand_id
1 'polypeptide(L)' 'MGIAHAYLNPPNELPELAHELADTLGLPNEHPTILLRMGYAQRMPYSTRIPATQRVKGAMIQ' A
#
# COMPACT_ATOMS: atom_id res chain seq x y z
N MET A 1 -2.73 -15.65 -13.72
CA MET A 1 -3.26 -14.39 -14.29
C MET A 1 -2.20 -13.35 -14.64
N GLY A 2 -0.94 -13.44 -14.15
CA GLY A 2 0.13 -12.54 -14.64
C GLY A 2 -0.01 -11.05 -14.27
N ILE A 3 -0.95 -10.72 -13.37
CA ILE A 3 -1.21 -9.36 -12.91
C ILE A 3 -0.20 -9.01 -11.81
N ALA A 4 0.57 -7.96 -12.04
CA ALA A 4 1.42 -7.32 -11.07
C ALA A 4 0.66 -6.20 -10.34
N HIS A 5 1.13 -5.85 -9.14
CA HIS A 5 0.57 -4.76 -8.37
C HIS A 5 1.65 -3.97 -7.62
N ALA A 6 1.34 -2.71 -7.29
CA ALA A 6 2.17 -1.84 -6.47
C ALA A 6 1.31 -0.95 -5.58
N TYR A 7 1.76 -0.73 -4.35
CA TYR A 7 1.13 0.17 -3.39
C TYR A 7 1.68 1.59 -3.56
N LEU A 8 0.82 2.60 -3.56
CA LEU A 8 1.18 4.01 -3.69
C LEU A 8 0.42 4.85 -2.65
N ASN A 9 0.78 4.70 -1.38
CA ASN A 9 0.06 5.35 -0.29
C ASN A 9 0.39 6.83 -0.02
N PRO A 10 1.55 7.42 -0.42
CA PRO A 10 1.84 8.83 -0.10
C PRO A 10 0.74 9.85 -0.48
N PRO A 11 0.01 9.70 -1.61
CA PRO A 11 -1.12 10.59 -1.93
C PRO A 11 -2.25 10.57 -0.89
N ASN A 12 -2.40 9.49 -0.14
CA ASN A 12 -3.43 9.34 0.89
C ASN A 12 -3.05 10.09 2.19
N GLU A 13 -1.79 10.48 2.35
CA GLU A 13 -1.26 11.09 3.58
C GLU A 13 -1.31 12.62 3.54
N LEU A 14 -1.51 13.22 2.36
CA LEU A 14 -1.65 14.65 2.17
C LEU A 14 -3.14 15.02 2.04
N PRO A 15 -3.69 15.87 2.93
CA PRO A 15 -5.11 16.20 2.92
C PRO A 15 -5.61 16.76 1.59
N GLU A 16 -4.84 17.62 0.91
CA GLU A 16 -5.24 18.14 -0.40
C GLU A 16 -5.42 17.05 -1.45
N LEU A 17 -4.48 16.09 -1.52
CA LEU A 17 -4.49 15.00 -2.50
C LEU A 17 -5.55 13.96 -2.16
N ALA A 18 -5.75 13.66 -0.87
CA ALA A 18 -6.76 12.71 -0.43
C ALA A 18 -8.19 13.20 -0.78
N HIS A 19 -8.47 14.48 -0.56
CA HIS A 19 -9.76 15.07 -0.96
C HIS A 19 -9.93 15.09 -2.48
N GLU A 20 -8.90 15.52 -3.23
CA GLU A 20 -8.95 15.51 -4.70
C GLU A 20 -9.22 14.10 -5.25
N LEU A 21 -8.61 13.07 -4.65
CA LEU A 21 -8.79 11.67 -5.06
C LEU A 21 -10.22 11.18 -4.79
N ALA A 22 -10.78 11.51 -3.62
CA ALA A 22 -12.15 11.16 -3.26
C ALA A 22 -13.17 11.84 -4.19
N ASP A 23 -12.98 13.14 -4.47
CA ASP A 23 -13.83 13.91 -5.37
C ASP A 23 -13.76 13.39 -6.81
N THR A 24 -12.55 13.11 -7.30
CA THR A 24 -12.33 12.57 -8.65
C THR A 24 -13.01 11.22 -8.86
N LEU A 25 -13.07 10.38 -7.83
CA LEU A 25 -13.70 9.06 -7.88
C LEU A 25 -15.21 9.11 -7.61
N GLY A 26 -15.78 10.28 -7.33
CA GLY A 26 -17.20 10.40 -6.97
C GLY A 26 -17.54 9.76 -5.63
N LEU A 27 -16.58 9.74 -4.70
CA LEU A 27 -16.69 9.18 -3.36
C LEU A 27 -16.56 10.30 -2.31
N PRO A 28 -17.39 11.36 -2.37
CA PRO A 28 -17.27 12.47 -1.44
C PRO A 28 -17.49 11.97 0.00
N ASN A 29 -16.66 12.44 0.93
CA ASN A 29 -16.61 12.04 2.35
C ASN A 29 -15.98 10.67 2.65
N GLU A 30 -15.43 9.98 1.66
CA GLU A 30 -14.64 8.78 1.90
C GLU A 30 -13.15 9.10 2.07
N HIS A 31 -12.44 8.25 2.81
CA HIS A 31 -11.02 8.43 3.11
C HIS A 31 -10.16 7.40 2.36
N PRO A 32 -9.44 7.80 1.29
CA PRO A 32 -8.56 6.88 0.60
C PRO A 32 -7.46 6.39 1.55
N THR A 33 -7.39 5.07 1.77
CA THR A 33 -6.47 4.47 2.74
C THR A 33 -5.31 3.74 2.06
N ILE A 34 -5.60 3.07 0.94
CA ILE A 34 -4.61 2.35 0.13
C ILE A 34 -4.87 2.65 -1.34
N LEU A 35 -3.82 3.00 -2.08
CA LEU A 35 -3.89 3.09 -3.53
C LEU A 35 -3.14 1.89 -4.14
N LEU A 36 -3.86 1.09 -4.92
CA LEU A 36 -3.32 -0.10 -5.57
C LEU A 36 -3.25 0.13 -7.08
N ARG A 37 -2.03 0.15 -7.62
CA ARG A 37 -1.80 0.12 -9.06
C ARG A 37 -1.75 -1.34 -9.49
N MET A 38 -2.56 -1.74 -10.46
CA MET A 38 -2.60 -3.11 -10.99
C MET A 38 -2.48 -3.12 -12.51
N GLY A 39 -1.88 -4.17 -13.05
CA GLY A 39 -1.77 -4.36 -14.50
C GLY A 39 -0.82 -5.49 -14.85
N TYR A 40 -0.43 -5.59 -16.12
CA TYR A 40 0.60 -6.53 -16.55
C TYR A 40 1.96 -5.85 -16.49
N ALA A 41 2.93 -6.50 -15.84
CA ALA A 41 4.29 -5.99 -15.75
C ALA A 41 5.30 -7.14 -15.71
N GLN A 42 6.57 -6.81 -15.97
CA GLN A 42 7.67 -7.74 -15.79
C GLN A 42 7.89 -8.04 -14.29
N ARG A 43 8.48 -9.21 -14.01
CA ARG A 43 8.78 -9.60 -12.63
C ARG A 43 9.90 -8.73 -12.06
N MET A 44 9.59 -8.02 -10.99
CA MET A 44 10.57 -7.24 -10.24
C MET A 44 11.42 -8.15 -9.32
N PRO A 45 12.66 -7.77 -8.99
CA PRO A 45 13.48 -8.45 -8.00
C PRO A 45 12.77 -8.58 -6.66
N TYR A 46 13.02 -9.68 -5.96
CA TYR A 46 12.46 -9.89 -4.63
C TYR A 46 13.08 -8.90 -3.65
N SER A 47 12.23 -8.15 -2.96
CA SER A 47 12.67 -7.24 -1.90
C SER A 47 12.96 -8.04 -0.64
N THR A 48 14.17 -7.89 -0.10
CA THR A 48 14.61 -8.60 1.10
C THR A 48 13.68 -8.32 2.29
N ARG A 49 13.46 -9.32 3.13
CA ARG A 49 12.63 -9.21 4.33
C ARG A 49 13.45 -9.66 5.54
N ILE A 50 13.19 -9.05 6.68
CA ILE A 50 13.75 -9.51 7.97
C ILE A 50 13.22 -10.93 8.21
N PRO A 51 14.10 -11.91 8.51
CA PRO A 51 13.68 -13.28 8.82
C PRO A 51 12.66 -13.31 9.95
N ALA A 52 11.66 -14.19 9.85
CA ALA A 52 10.58 -14.29 10.84
C ALA A 52 11.14 -14.55 12.26
N THR A 53 12.17 -15.38 12.37
CA THR A 53 12.87 -15.68 13.63
C THR A 53 13.45 -14.45 14.33
N GLN A 54 13.78 -13.40 13.58
CA GLN A 54 14.24 -12.13 14.12
C GLN A 54 13.09 -11.20 14.50
N ARG A 55 11.90 -11.34 13.89
CA ARG A 55 10.71 -10.52 14.18
C ARG A 55 9.92 -10.98 15.41
N VAL A 56 9.95 -12.27 15.75
CA VAL A 56 9.12 -12.84 16.83
C VAL A 56 9.69 -12.63 18.25
N LYS A 57 10.96 -12.17 18.38
CA LYS A 57 11.64 -12.05 19.68
C LYS A 57 11.07 -10.99 20.65
N GLY A 58 10.27 -10.03 20.17
CA GLY A 58 9.66 -8.98 20.99
C GLY A 58 8.25 -9.28 21.50
N ALA A 59 7.65 -10.41 21.13
CA ALA A 59 6.27 -10.77 21.48
C ALA A 59 6.15 -11.66 22.74
N MET A 60 7.27 -11.99 23.39
CA MET A 60 7.30 -12.65 24.70
C MET A 60 7.79 -11.67 25.75
N ILE A 61 6.91 -10.79 26.21
CA ILE A 61 7.06 -10.13 27.50
C ILE A 61 6.25 -10.97 28.49
N GLN A 62 6.94 -11.48 29.52
CA GLN A 62 6.34 -12.16 30.69
C GLN A 62 5.52 -11.18 31.52
#